data_AF-A0A1G0MZP4-F1
#
_entry.id   AF-A0A1G0MZP4-F1
#
_cell.length_a   1.000
_cell.length_b   1.000
_cell.length_c   1.000
_cell.angle_alpha   90.00
_cell.angle_beta   90.00
_cell.angle_gamma   90.00
#
_symmetry.space_group_name_H-M   'P 1'
#
loop_
_entity.id
_entity.type
_entity.pdbx_description
1 polymer ?
#
loop_
_entity_poly.entity_id
_entity_poly.type
_entity_poly.pdbx_seq_one_letter_code
_entity_poly.pdbx_strand_id
1 'polypeptide(L)'
;MRVKAFTLIEVMVVMAIISILAGMMAPAVWKFWESEEIATTRERMREIKKGLVGDKNLVQNGVRTHYGFVGDNGELPFSNFSASGGLSYLVSKPVGGYPNWSGPYLTGFGTDWNKDAWGKAFKYALTQDAYGRYVNAELRSAGPDGAFDTPDDIVDPDVQVSDREVTPTNRIKWNLYSSHAGLAISVKFKDPMELSGATTKTVCKNMATAPGFSNYTTLLLDNALNPIKMPVGGIEITTTFHGSSNCTGPVISSNNFMYFVNDNANQIILPELR
;
A
#
# COMPACT_ATOMS: atom_id res chain seq x y z
N MET A 1 -29.05 51.42 -47.70
CA MET A 1 -29.33 49.99 -47.42
C MET A 1 -30.50 49.94 -46.44
N ARG A 2 -31.62 49.30 -46.82
CA ARG A 2 -32.82 49.24 -45.98
C ARG A 2 -32.64 48.09 -44.98
N VAL A 3 -32.43 48.42 -43.71
CA VAL A 3 -32.40 47.44 -42.62
C VAL A 3 -33.81 46.87 -42.49
N LYS A 4 -33.98 45.56 -42.71
CA LYS A 4 -35.25 44.88 -42.43
C LYS A 4 -35.44 44.88 -40.92
N ALA A 5 -36.47 45.57 -40.44
CA ALA A 5 -36.85 45.55 -39.04
C ALA A 5 -37.54 44.21 -38.73
N PHE A 6 -37.09 43.52 -37.69
CA PHE A 6 -37.69 42.27 -37.21
C PHE A 6 -39.14 42.50 -36.78
N THR A 7 -40.02 41.56 -37.11
CA THR A 7 -41.43 41.64 -36.70
C THR A 7 -41.55 41.19 -35.24
N LEU A 8 -42.48 41.81 -34.48
CA LEU A 8 -42.74 41.45 -33.08
C LEU A 8 -43.07 39.97 -32.91
N ILE A 9 -43.77 39.39 -33.87
CA ILE A 9 -44.18 37.97 -33.85
C ILE A 9 -42.99 37.02 -34.03
N GLU A 10 -41.98 37.39 -34.82
CA GLU A 10 -40.78 36.59 -35.04
C GLU A 10 -39.94 36.49 -33.76
N VAL A 11 -39.82 37.59 -33.00
CA VAL A 11 -39.16 37.58 -31.70
C VAL A 11 -39.94 36.75 -30.68
N MET A 12 -41.27 36.82 -30.67
CA MET A 12 -42.10 36.00 -29.77
C MET A 12 -41.96 34.50 -30.04
N VAL A 13 -41.98 34.09 -31.31
CA VAL A 13 -41.84 32.67 -31.69
C VAL A 13 -40.44 32.14 -31.34
N VAL A 14 -39.38 32.93 -31.59
CA VAL A 14 -38.00 32.56 -31.24
C VAL A 14 -37.85 32.37 -29.74
N MET A 15 -38.37 33.29 -28.93
CA MET A 15 -38.32 33.17 -27.46
C MET A 15 -39.10 31.95 -26.96
N ALA A 16 -40.24 31.64 -27.57
CA ALA A 16 -41.00 30.43 -27.24
C ALA A 16 -40.19 29.16 -27.53
N ILE A 17 -39.56 29.06 -28.70
CA ILE A 17 -38.71 27.90 -29.05
C ILE A 17 -37.50 27.79 -28.11
N ILE A 18 -36.83 28.90 -27.79
CA ILE A 18 -35.70 28.91 -26.85
C ILE A 18 -36.14 28.46 -25.45
N SER A 19 -37.30 28.88 -24.96
CA SER A 19 -37.79 28.45 -23.65
C SER A 19 -38.06 26.94 -23.58
N ILE A 20 -38.59 26.36 -24.65
CA ILE A 20 -38.86 24.92 -24.74
C ILE A 20 -37.53 24.15 -24.77
N LEU A 21 -36.59 24.60 -25.61
CA LEU A 21 -35.26 23.97 -25.71
C LEU A 21 -34.48 24.08 -24.39
N ALA A 22 -34.49 25.25 -23.76
CA ALA A 22 -33.82 25.47 -22.48
C ALA A 22 -34.40 24.56 -21.37
N GLY A 23 -35.73 24.42 -21.31
CA GLY A 23 -36.39 23.52 -20.36
C GLY A 23 -35.99 22.05 -20.54
N MET A 24 -35.80 21.61 -21.80
CA MET A 24 -35.38 20.23 -22.10
C MET A 24 -33.90 19.97 -21.81
N MET A 25 -33.03 20.99 -21.92
CA MET A 25 -31.59 20.83 -21.72
C MET A 25 -31.16 20.77 -20.25
N ALA A 26 -31.94 21.37 -19.33
CA ALA A 26 -31.55 21.49 -17.92
C ALA A 26 -31.21 20.15 -17.23
N PRO A 27 -32.01 19.06 -17.35
CA PRO A 27 -31.69 17.78 -16.71
C PRO A 27 -30.46 17.09 -17.30
N ALA A 28 -30.16 17.33 -18.59
CA ALA A 28 -29.01 16.71 -19.25
C ALA A 28 -27.69 17.32 -18.71
N VAL A 29 -27.62 18.64 -18.58
CA VAL A 29 -26.44 19.34 -18.06
C VAL A 29 -26.08 18.86 -16.65
N TRP A 30 -27.08 18.65 -15.79
CA TRP A 30 -26.83 18.19 -14.41
C TRP A 30 -26.22 16.78 -14.38
N LYS A 31 -26.70 15.86 -15.22
CA LYS A 31 -26.13 14.51 -15.33
C LYS A 31 -24.70 14.50 -15.85
N PHE A 32 -24.35 15.44 -16.75
CA PHE A 32 -22.99 15.55 -17.25
C PHE A 32 -22.02 15.98 -16.15
N TRP A 33 -22.37 16.98 -15.35
CA TRP A 33 -21.53 17.44 -14.23
C TRP A 33 -21.37 16.35 -13.16
N GLU A 34 -22.44 15.67 -12.79
CA GLU A 34 -22.36 14.57 -11.83
C GLU A 34 -21.39 13.46 -12.29
N SER A 35 -21.39 13.13 -13.58
CA SER A 35 -20.46 12.16 -14.15
C SER A 35 -19.00 12.63 -14.09
N GLU A 36 -18.73 13.91 -14.34
CA GLU A 36 -17.37 14.48 -14.27
C GLU A 36 -16.85 14.53 -12.83
N GLU A 37 -17.72 14.87 -11.88
CA GLU A 37 -17.39 14.91 -10.46
C GLU A 37 -17.11 13.51 -9.89
N ILE A 38 -17.91 12.52 -10.27
CA ILE A 38 -17.65 11.11 -9.93
C ILE A 38 -16.31 10.66 -10.53
N ALA A 39 -16.03 11.00 -11.80
CA ALA A 39 -14.77 10.64 -12.45
C ALA A 39 -13.56 11.27 -11.76
N THR A 40 -13.65 12.56 -11.44
CA THR A 40 -12.62 13.30 -10.69
C THR A 40 -12.38 12.70 -9.31
N THR A 41 -13.47 12.36 -8.61
CA THR A 41 -13.43 11.74 -7.28
C THR A 41 -12.72 10.38 -7.32
N ARG A 42 -13.05 9.53 -8.30
CA ARG A 42 -12.36 8.24 -8.50
C ARG A 42 -10.89 8.43 -8.83
N GLU A 43 -10.54 9.42 -9.64
CA GLU A 43 -9.14 9.68 -9.97
C GLU A 43 -8.32 10.12 -8.75
N ARG A 44 -8.87 11.02 -7.93
CA ARG A 44 -8.24 11.39 -6.66
C ARG A 44 -8.05 10.19 -5.73
N MET A 45 -9.04 9.29 -5.65
CA MET A 45 -8.93 8.06 -4.87
C MET A 45 -7.84 7.12 -5.40
N ARG A 46 -7.68 6.98 -6.73
CA ARG A 46 -6.60 6.20 -7.32
C ARG A 46 -5.23 6.77 -6.98
N GLU A 47 -5.09 8.08 -7.01
CA GLU A 47 -3.83 8.74 -6.66
C GLU A 47 -3.50 8.56 -5.18
N ILE A 48 -4.49 8.65 -4.28
CA ILE A 48 -4.32 8.29 -2.86
C ILE A 48 -3.85 6.83 -2.74
N LYS A 49 -4.47 5.88 -3.43
CA LYS A 49 -4.02 4.48 -3.44
C LYS A 49 -2.58 4.34 -3.95
N LYS A 50 -2.21 5.02 -5.04
CA LYS A 50 -0.82 5.04 -5.54
C LYS A 50 0.13 5.63 -4.52
N GLY A 51 -0.26 6.65 -3.75
CA GLY A 51 0.55 7.16 -2.65
C GLY A 51 0.74 6.14 -1.52
N LEU A 52 -0.32 5.39 -1.19
CA LEU A 52 -0.30 4.38 -0.13
C LEU A 52 0.56 3.16 -0.48
N VAL A 53 0.23 2.47 -1.57
CA VAL A 53 0.84 1.17 -1.94
C VAL A 53 1.75 1.24 -3.15
N GLY A 54 1.87 2.40 -3.79
CA GLY A 54 2.65 2.61 -5.01
C GLY A 54 1.89 2.29 -6.30
N ASP A 55 2.46 2.70 -7.44
CA ASP A 55 2.00 2.27 -8.76
C ASP A 55 2.63 0.92 -9.15
N LYS A 56 1.77 -0.06 -9.49
CA LYS A 56 2.19 -1.40 -9.93
C LYS A 56 2.73 -1.42 -11.35
N ASN A 57 2.40 -0.41 -12.16
CA ASN A 57 2.82 -0.33 -13.55
C ASN A 57 4.24 0.24 -13.71
N LEU A 58 4.78 0.87 -12.66
CA LEU A 58 6.14 1.39 -12.65
C LEU A 58 7.14 0.25 -12.39
N VAL A 59 7.53 -0.38 -13.50
CA VAL A 59 8.46 -1.51 -13.55
C VAL A 59 9.71 -1.09 -14.33
N GLN A 60 10.89 -1.22 -13.73
CA GLN A 60 12.18 -1.04 -14.39
C GLN A 60 12.93 -2.36 -14.38
N ASN A 61 13.47 -2.77 -15.53
CA ASN A 61 14.18 -4.05 -15.69
C ASN A 61 13.38 -5.26 -15.20
N GLY A 62 12.05 -5.24 -15.39
CA GLY A 62 11.16 -6.34 -14.97
C GLY A 62 10.85 -6.38 -13.46
N VAL A 63 11.34 -5.41 -12.68
CA VAL A 63 11.08 -5.31 -11.24
C VAL A 63 10.30 -4.02 -10.95
N ARG A 64 9.25 -4.12 -10.14
CA ARG A 64 8.50 -2.96 -9.66
C ARG A 64 9.42 -2.04 -8.84
N THR A 65 9.39 -0.74 -9.09
CA THR A 65 10.26 0.22 -8.40
C THR A 65 9.51 1.20 -7.51
N HIS A 66 8.17 1.20 -7.54
CA HIS A 66 7.37 2.17 -6.80
C HIS A 66 6.39 1.48 -5.85
N TYR A 67 6.63 1.64 -4.54
CA TYR A 67 5.88 0.94 -3.49
C TYR A 67 5.14 1.86 -2.51
N GLY A 68 5.19 3.18 -2.76
CA GLY A 68 4.49 4.18 -1.95
C GLY A 68 4.92 4.19 -0.49
N PHE A 69 4.06 4.72 0.38
CA PHE A 69 4.28 4.80 1.82
C PHE A 69 4.57 3.43 2.45
N VAL A 70 3.85 2.41 2.01
CA VAL A 70 3.96 1.04 2.52
C VAL A 70 5.32 0.42 2.19
N GLY A 71 5.95 0.74 1.06
CA GLY A 71 7.28 0.21 0.76
C GLY A 71 8.39 0.72 1.69
N ASP A 72 8.21 1.92 2.22
CA ASP A 72 9.17 2.56 3.12
C ASP A 72 8.95 2.12 4.57
N ASN A 73 7.69 2.05 4.98
CA ASN A 73 7.32 1.85 6.38
C ASN A 73 6.80 0.44 6.66
N GLY A 74 6.38 -0.32 5.65
CA GLY A 74 5.87 -1.67 5.82
C GLY A 74 4.46 -1.76 6.41
N GLU A 75 3.74 -0.65 6.50
CA GLU A 75 2.34 -0.61 6.91
C GLU A 75 1.63 0.61 6.33
N LEU A 76 0.30 0.62 6.43
CA LEU A 76 -0.49 1.77 6.05
C LEU A 76 -0.38 2.91 7.09
N PRO A 77 -0.34 4.17 6.65
CA PRO A 77 -0.22 5.29 7.55
C PRO A 77 -1.48 5.39 8.41
N PHE A 78 -1.29 5.45 9.73
CA PHE A 78 -2.35 5.71 10.68
C PHE A 78 -2.01 6.95 11.50
N SER A 79 -3.02 7.72 11.90
CA SER A 79 -2.88 8.69 12.98
C SER A 79 -3.81 8.28 14.12
N ASN A 80 -3.67 8.92 15.29
CA ASN A 80 -4.77 8.94 16.25
C ASN A 80 -6.04 9.42 15.50
N PHE A 81 -7.10 8.59 15.58
CA PHE A 81 -8.30 8.52 14.77
C PHE A 81 -8.94 9.87 14.36
N SER A 82 -8.60 10.41 13.19
CA SER A 82 -9.35 11.50 12.55
C SER A 82 -9.59 11.18 11.07
N ALA A 83 -10.68 11.70 10.50
CA ALA A 83 -11.24 11.32 9.19
C ALA A 83 -10.28 11.44 7.99
N SER A 84 -9.22 12.25 8.09
CA SER A 84 -8.13 12.35 7.09
C SER A 84 -6.75 12.02 7.66
N GLY A 85 -6.72 11.46 8.87
CA GLY A 85 -5.60 11.50 9.80
C GLY A 85 -4.29 10.93 9.25
N GLY A 86 -4.26 9.62 8.97
CA GLY A 86 -3.06 8.96 8.42
C GLY A 86 -2.72 9.39 6.99
N LEU A 87 -3.72 9.73 6.17
CA LEU A 87 -3.48 10.14 4.78
C LEU A 87 -2.61 11.39 4.68
N SER A 88 -2.60 12.26 5.69
CA SER A 88 -1.74 13.46 5.73
C SER A 88 -0.25 13.13 5.59
N TYR A 89 0.16 11.92 5.99
CA TYR A 89 1.55 11.46 5.88
C TYR A 89 1.96 11.12 4.44
N LEU A 90 1.02 11.11 3.51
CA LEU A 90 1.32 11.03 2.08
C LEU A 90 1.93 12.33 1.53
N VAL A 91 1.66 13.47 2.17
CA VAL A 91 2.11 14.79 1.71
C VAL A 91 3.20 15.37 2.61
N SER A 92 3.09 15.16 3.92
CA SER A 92 4.01 15.75 4.90
C SER A 92 4.60 14.72 5.84
N LYS A 93 5.90 14.83 6.14
CA LYS A 93 6.57 13.95 7.09
C LYS A 93 5.96 14.09 8.50
N PRO A 94 5.57 13.00 9.16
CA PRO A 94 5.06 13.03 10.52
C PRO A 94 6.15 13.38 11.55
N VAL A 95 5.76 14.06 12.62
CA VAL A 95 6.63 14.32 13.79
C VAL A 95 6.67 13.07 14.66
N GLY A 96 7.53 12.11 14.29
CA GLY A 96 7.62 10.79 14.92
C GLY A 96 6.64 9.77 14.33
N GLY A 97 6.87 8.47 14.61
CA GLY A 97 6.00 7.37 14.17
C GLY A 97 6.40 6.67 12.86
N TYR A 98 7.21 7.30 12.01
CA TYR A 98 7.64 6.72 10.72
C TYR A 98 9.09 7.13 10.36
N PRO A 99 10.11 6.41 10.85
CA PRO A 99 11.52 6.78 10.66
C PRO A 99 11.98 6.68 9.20
N ASN A 100 11.39 5.75 8.43
CA ASN A 100 11.77 5.44 7.05
C ASN A 100 11.02 6.25 5.99
N TRP A 101 10.21 7.23 6.40
CA TRP A 101 9.47 8.08 5.47
C TRP A 101 10.40 8.73 4.43
N SER A 102 10.15 8.47 3.14
CA SER A 102 10.87 9.07 2.00
C SER A 102 9.96 9.77 0.99
N GLY A 103 8.79 10.24 1.46
CA GLY A 103 7.84 11.01 0.65
C GLY A 103 8.33 12.42 0.28
N PRO A 104 7.45 13.27 -0.28
CA PRO A 104 6.01 13.08 -0.44
C PRO A 104 5.64 11.98 -1.42
N TYR A 105 4.59 11.22 -1.13
CA TYR A 105 4.08 10.13 -1.97
C TYR A 105 2.89 10.55 -2.85
N LEU A 106 2.37 11.77 -2.64
CA LEU A 106 1.39 12.40 -3.52
C LEU A 106 1.99 13.63 -4.18
N THR A 107 1.75 13.77 -5.48
CA THR A 107 2.15 14.95 -6.24
C THR A 107 0.93 15.40 -7.08
N GLY A 108 0.58 16.69 -7.06
CA GLY A 108 -0.33 17.27 -8.06
C GLY A 108 -1.72 17.77 -7.64
N PHE A 109 -2.18 17.57 -6.40
CA PHE A 109 -3.57 17.92 -6.02
C PHE A 109 -3.75 19.20 -5.18
N GLY A 110 -2.71 20.02 -5.04
CA GLY A 110 -2.78 21.26 -4.26
C GLY A 110 -3.20 21.02 -2.81
N THR A 111 -4.00 21.92 -2.24
CA THR A 111 -4.42 21.86 -0.83
C THR A 111 -5.61 20.94 -0.56
N ASP A 112 -6.38 20.56 -1.60
CA ASP A 112 -7.63 19.79 -1.48
C ASP A 112 -7.48 18.33 -1.90
N TRP A 113 -6.25 17.82 -1.84
CA TRP A 113 -5.90 16.44 -2.22
C TRP A 113 -6.68 15.37 -1.45
N ASN A 114 -7.16 15.69 -0.25
CA ASN A 114 -7.91 14.77 0.61
C ASN A 114 -9.44 14.90 0.46
N LYS A 115 -9.93 15.70 -0.49
CA LYS A 115 -11.36 15.94 -0.70
C LYS A 115 -11.86 15.36 -2.02
N ASP A 116 -13.11 14.96 -2.03
CA ASP A 116 -13.85 14.62 -3.24
C ASP A 116 -14.24 15.88 -4.04
N ALA A 117 -14.92 15.64 -5.17
CA ALA A 117 -15.49 16.65 -6.04
C ALA A 117 -16.36 17.69 -5.32
N TRP A 118 -17.17 17.23 -4.35
CA TRP A 118 -18.11 18.06 -3.60
C TRP A 118 -17.47 18.75 -2.40
N GLY A 119 -16.15 18.63 -2.24
CA GLY A 119 -15.36 19.29 -1.20
C GLY A 119 -15.38 18.57 0.15
N LYS A 120 -15.92 17.35 0.22
CA LYS A 120 -15.92 16.53 1.42
C LYS A 120 -14.65 15.71 1.52
N ALA A 121 -14.02 15.68 2.69
CA ALA A 121 -12.83 14.87 2.90
C ALA A 121 -13.16 13.37 2.81
N PHE A 122 -12.31 12.57 2.17
CA PHE A 122 -12.50 11.12 2.10
C PHE A 122 -12.51 10.47 3.49
N LYS A 123 -13.34 9.44 3.68
CA LYS A 123 -13.31 8.55 4.84
C LYS A 123 -12.28 7.45 4.57
N TYR A 124 -11.35 7.30 5.50
CA TYR A 124 -10.27 6.31 5.43
C TYR A 124 -10.37 5.38 6.64
N ALA A 125 -10.84 4.15 6.40
CA ALA A 125 -11.05 3.15 7.44
C ALA A 125 -9.97 2.07 7.35
N LEU A 126 -9.31 1.80 8.46
CA LEU A 126 -8.18 0.88 8.54
C LEU A 126 -8.55 -0.40 9.30
N THR A 127 -7.97 -1.52 8.89
CA THR A 127 -8.05 -2.79 9.63
C THR A 127 -6.66 -3.33 9.93
N GLN A 128 -6.47 -3.77 11.17
CA GLN A 128 -5.23 -4.36 11.63
C GLN A 128 -5.16 -5.87 11.39
N ASP A 129 -3.95 -6.39 11.25
CA ASP A 129 -3.68 -7.82 11.33
C ASP A 129 -3.61 -8.32 12.80
N ALA A 130 -3.30 -9.61 12.97
CA ALA A 130 -3.16 -10.23 14.29
C ALA A 130 -2.02 -9.65 15.17
N TYR A 131 -1.16 -8.79 14.60
CA TYR A 131 0.02 -8.21 15.25
C TYR A 131 -0.08 -6.70 15.39
N GLY A 132 -1.24 -6.11 15.09
CA GLY A 132 -1.49 -4.67 15.22
C GLY A 132 -0.99 -3.83 14.05
N ARG A 133 -0.55 -4.45 12.95
CA ARG A 133 -0.14 -3.74 11.74
C ARG A 133 -1.36 -3.38 10.90
N TYR A 134 -1.42 -2.15 10.39
CA TYR A 134 -2.47 -1.74 9.46
C TYR A 134 -2.21 -2.24 8.05
N VAL A 135 -3.03 -3.20 7.60
CA VAL A 135 -2.79 -3.96 6.35
C VAL A 135 -3.93 -3.86 5.34
N ASN A 136 -5.12 -3.41 5.75
CA ASN A 136 -6.22 -3.11 4.82
C ASN A 136 -6.70 -1.67 5.02
N ALA A 137 -7.11 -1.03 3.93
CA ALA A 137 -7.79 0.26 3.97
C ALA A 137 -9.02 0.28 3.07
N GLU A 138 -10.11 0.84 3.60
CA GLU A 138 -11.24 1.32 2.82
C GLU A 138 -11.15 2.84 2.62
N LEU A 139 -11.23 3.29 1.37
CA LEU A 139 -11.36 4.69 0.98
C LEU A 139 -12.75 4.93 0.39
N ARG A 140 -13.44 5.93 0.93
CA ARG A 140 -14.83 6.26 0.60
C ARG A 140 -15.04 7.76 0.44
N SER A 141 -15.79 8.16 -0.59
CA SER A 141 -16.35 9.52 -0.73
C SER A 141 -17.82 9.54 -0.33
N ALA A 142 -18.25 10.66 0.22
CA ALA A 142 -19.63 10.92 0.64
C ALA A 142 -20.57 11.24 -0.53
N GLY A 143 -20.04 11.29 -1.76
CA GLY A 143 -20.88 11.55 -2.94
C GLY A 143 -21.51 12.95 -2.99
N PRO A 144 -22.47 13.14 -3.91
CA PRO A 144 -23.17 14.41 -4.12
C PRO A 144 -23.87 15.00 -2.89
N ASP A 145 -24.37 14.17 -1.97
CA ASP A 145 -25.11 14.66 -0.80
C ASP A 145 -24.19 15.12 0.35
N GLY A 146 -22.90 14.74 0.32
CA GLY A 146 -21.89 15.12 1.30
C GLY A 146 -22.04 14.45 2.68
N ALA A 147 -22.91 13.46 2.79
CA ALA A 147 -23.13 12.60 3.94
C ALA A 147 -22.53 11.20 3.69
N PHE A 148 -22.02 10.58 4.75
CA PHE A 148 -21.53 9.21 4.65
C PHE A 148 -22.63 8.22 5.02
N ASP A 149 -22.45 6.98 4.55
CA ASP A 149 -23.30 5.85 4.85
C ASP A 149 -24.70 5.98 4.20
N THR A 150 -24.73 6.64 3.04
CA THR A 150 -25.89 6.87 2.16
C THR A 150 -25.73 6.11 0.83
N PRO A 151 -26.81 5.93 0.02
CA PRO A 151 -26.73 5.17 -1.23
C PRO A 151 -25.86 5.78 -2.33
N ASP A 152 -25.50 7.07 -2.23
CA ASP A 152 -24.66 7.79 -3.20
C ASP A 152 -23.16 7.79 -2.84
N ASP A 153 -22.79 7.19 -1.71
CA ASP A 153 -21.40 6.94 -1.33
C ASP A 153 -20.63 6.25 -2.46
N ILE A 154 -19.45 6.79 -2.78
CA ILE A 154 -18.58 6.20 -3.77
C ILE A 154 -17.55 5.32 -3.07
N VAL A 155 -17.74 4.01 -3.19
CA VAL A 155 -16.80 2.96 -2.77
C VAL A 155 -16.35 2.21 -4.01
N ASP A 156 -15.15 2.52 -4.51
CA ASP A 156 -14.59 1.86 -5.69
C ASP A 156 -13.75 0.64 -5.25
N PRO A 157 -14.10 -0.60 -5.63
CA PRO A 157 -13.32 -1.78 -5.23
C PRO A 157 -11.85 -1.73 -5.67
N ASP A 158 -11.55 -1.03 -6.77
CA ASP A 158 -10.21 -0.98 -7.35
C ASP A 158 -9.28 -0.04 -6.56
N VAL A 159 -9.83 0.89 -5.77
CA VAL A 159 -9.04 1.85 -4.97
C VAL A 159 -8.85 1.39 -3.52
N GLN A 160 -9.44 0.27 -3.13
CA GLN A 160 -9.25 -0.30 -1.79
C GLN A 160 -7.86 -0.94 -1.67
N VAL A 161 -7.31 -0.95 -0.47
CA VAL A 161 -6.02 -1.59 -0.19
C VAL A 161 -6.24 -2.89 0.56
N SER A 162 -5.66 -3.97 0.03
CA SER A 162 -5.73 -5.31 0.60
C SER A 162 -4.45 -5.73 1.33
N ASP A 163 -4.58 -6.69 2.25
CA ASP A 163 -3.48 -7.26 3.02
C ASP A 163 -2.33 -7.82 2.17
N ARG A 164 -2.62 -8.30 0.96
CA ARG A 164 -1.64 -8.80 0.00
C ARG A 164 -0.76 -7.70 -0.58
N GLU A 165 -1.27 -6.48 -0.68
CA GLU A 165 -0.51 -5.33 -1.19
C GLU A 165 0.42 -4.76 -0.13
N VAL A 166 0.09 -4.96 1.16
CA VAL A 166 0.91 -4.51 2.28
C VAL A 166 1.86 -5.58 2.77
N THR A 167 1.37 -6.81 2.90
CA THR A 167 2.08 -7.96 3.48
C THR A 167 1.96 -9.22 2.62
N PRO A 168 2.64 -9.28 1.47
CA PRO A 168 2.47 -10.32 0.44
C PRO A 168 3.04 -11.68 0.83
N THR A 169 4.13 -11.70 1.61
CA THR A 169 4.95 -12.90 1.79
C THR A 169 4.73 -13.53 3.15
N ASN A 170 4.44 -14.82 3.21
CA ASN A 170 4.38 -15.59 4.46
C ASN A 170 5.34 -16.79 4.48
N ARG A 171 6.13 -16.97 3.43
CA ARG A 171 7.09 -18.07 3.30
C ARG A 171 8.45 -17.57 2.87
N ILE A 172 9.48 -18.01 3.58
CA ILE A 172 10.87 -17.84 3.16
C ILE A 172 11.50 -19.22 3.05
N LYS A 173 12.15 -19.43 1.91
CA LYS A 173 13.05 -20.55 1.66
C LYS A 173 14.47 -20.03 1.52
N TRP A 174 15.41 -20.65 2.21
CA TRP A 174 16.81 -20.31 2.10
C TRP A 174 17.70 -21.54 2.14
N ASN A 175 18.63 -21.65 1.19
CA ASN A 175 19.66 -22.67 1.19
C ASN A 175 20.94 -22.09 1.80
N LEU A 176 21.41 -22.74 2.86
CA LEU A 176 22.56 -22.31 3.65
C LEU A 176 23.62 -23.39 3.61
N TYR A 177 24.87 -23.01 3.41
CA TYR A 177 26.03 -23.87 3.39
C TYR A 177 27.05 -23.39 4.43
N SER A 178 27.89 -24.31 4.92
CA SER A 178 28.98 -23.99 5.84
C SER A 178 30.10 -25.01 5.76
N SER A 179 31.34 -24.55 5.93
CA SER A 179 32.51 -25.42 6.10
C SER A 179 32.55 -26.13 7.46
N HIS A 180 31.69 -25.75 8.42
CA HIS A 180 31.72 -26.27 9.79
C HIS A 180 30.57 -27.24 10.06
N ALA A 181 30.89 -28.42 10.58
CA ALA A 181 29.92 -29.46 10.92
C ALA A 181 29.32 -29.23 12.32
N GLY A 182 28.07 -29.65 12.53
CA GLY A 182 27.43 -29.64 13.84
C GLY A 182 26.94 -28.27 14.33
N LEU A 183 26.79 -27.30 13.43
CA LEU A 183 26.29 -25.97 13.77
C LEU A 183 24.77 -25.90 13.73
N ALA A 184 24.22 -24.96 14.50
CA ALA A 184 22.85 -24.49 14.33
C ALA A 184 22.83 -23.03 13.88
N ILE A 185 21.87 -22.71 13.02
CA ILE A 185 21.68 -21.36 12.49
C ILE A 185 20.41 -20.80 13.09
N SER A 186 20.50 -19.59 13.64
CA SER A 186 19.36 -18.80 14.06
C SER A 186 19.14 -17.63 13.09
N VAL A 187 17.92 -17.44 12.60
CA VAL A 187 17.58 -16.33 11.69
C VAL A 187 16.61 -15.40 12.38
N LYS A 188 16.90 -14.10 12.36
CA LYS A 188 16.05 -13.01 12.88
C LYS A 188 15.58 -12.12 11.74
N PHE A 189 14.35 -11.65 11.82
CA PHE A 189 13.73 -10.73 10.85
C PHE A 189 13.35 -9.48 11.57
N LYS A 190 13.74 -8.32 11.05
CA LYS A 190 13.33 -7.03 11.56
C LYS A 190 12.55 -6.27 10.50
N ASP A 191 11.36 -5.82 10.88
CA ASP A 191 10.47 -5.05 10.03
C ASP A 191 10.78 -3.54 10.14
N PRO A 192 10.32 -2.70 9.19
CA PRO A 192 10.67 -1.28 9.18
C PRO A 192 10.07 -0.48 10.35
N MET A 193 8.93 -0.91 10.91
CA MET A 193 8.21 -0.23 12.01
C MET A 193 8.66 -0.66 13.40
N GLU A 194 9.39 -1.77 13.50
CA GLU A 194 9.73 -2.40 14.76
C GLU A 194 8.52 -2.70 15.67
N LEU A 195 7.38 -3.15 15.10
CA LEU A 195 6.18 -3.48 15.88
C LEU A 195 6.40 -4.68 16.80
N SER A 196 5.98 -4.57 18.06
CA SER A 196 6.16 -5.64 19.07
C SER A 196 5.44 -6.94 18.66
N GLY A 197 6.19 -8.04 18.51
CA GLY A 197 5.67 -9.36 18.12
C GLY A 197 5.83 -9.72 16.63
N ALA A 198 5.96 -8.73 15.75
CA ALA A 198 6.37 -8.89 14.34
C ALA A 198 7.88 -8.63 14.11
N THR A 199 8.57 -8.14 15.15
CA THR A 199 9.89 -7.50 15.10
C THR A 199 11.09 -8.42 15.00
N THR A 200 10.96 -9.66 15.45
CA THR A 200 12.04 -10.66 15.46
C THR A 200 11.46 -12.04 15.74
N LYS A 201 11.49 -12.94 14.75
CA LYS A 201 11.34 -14.38 14.98
C LYS A 201 12.68 -15.05 14.82
N THR A 202 13.03 -15.90 15.79
CA THR A 202 14.25 -16.71 15.75
C THR A 202 13.91 -18.14 15.40
N VAL A 203 14.47 -18.66 14.30
CA VAL A 203 14.29 -20.07 13.90
C VAL A 203 15.63 -20.77 13.96
N CYS A 204 15.73 -21.83 14.77
CA CYS A 204 16.95 -22.61 14.92
C CYS A 204 16.92 -23.87 14.04
N LYS A 205 17.96 -24.10 13.23
CA LYS A 205 18.07 -25.31 12.40
C LYS A 205 19.48 -25.88 12.37
N ASN A 206 19.58 -27.20 12.53
CA ASN A 206 20.83 -27.94 12.42
C ASN A 206 21.27 -28.10 10.96
N MET A 207 22.59 -28.08 10.74
CA MET A 207 23.19 -28.36 9.45
C MET A 207 23.37 -29.86 9.22
N ALA A 208 23.02 -30.33 8.02
CA ALA A 208 23.26 -31.70 7.61
C ALA A 208 24.66 -31.84 7.00
N THR A 209 25.34 -32.95 7.31
CA THR A 209 26.62 -33.35 6.69
C THR A 209 26.33 -34.23 5.46
N ALA A 210 26.95 -33.92 4.32
CA ALA A 210 26.97 -34.81 3.15
C ALA A 210 28.41 -35.26 2.85
N PRO A 211 28.65 -36.54 2.50
CA PRO A 211 29.98 -37.01 2.14
C PRO A 211 30.56 -36.23 0.95
N GLY A 212 31.71 -35.57 1.14
CA GLY A 212 32.43 -34.85 0.07
C GLY A 212 31.97 -33.40 -0.21
N PHE A 213 31.04 -32.85 0.58
CA PHE A 213 30.53 -31.48 0.41
C PHE A 213 30.62 -30.63 1.69
N SER A 214 30.49 -29.31 1.54
CA SER A 214 30.14 -28.38 2.63
C SER A 214 28.84 -28.84 3.32
N ASN A 215 28.74 -28.60 4.63
CA ASN A 215 27.50 -28.82 5.38
C ASN A 215 26.40 -27.94 4.78
N TYR A 216 25.17 -28.44 4.70
CA TYR A 216 24.06 -27.68 4.12
C TYR A 216 22.78 -27.83 4.92
N THR A 217 21.90 -26.83 4.83
CA THR A 217 20.53 -26.92 5.35
C THR A 217 19.62 -26.04 4.52
N THR A 218 18.39 -26.50 4.32
CA THR A 218 17.33 -25.65 3.76
C THR A 218 16.46 -25.20 4.92
N LEU A 219 16.40 -23.89 5.11
CA LEU A 219 15.51 -23.27 6.07
C LEU A 219 14.20 -22.93 5.35
N LEU A 220 13.11 -23.54 5.82
CA LEU A 220 11.75 -23.18 5.48
C LEU A 220 11.11 -22.58 6.72
N LEU A 221 10.72 -21.32 6.65
CA LEU A 221 10.22 -20.59 7.81
C LEU A 221 8.69 -20.57 7.93
N ASP A 222 8.00 -21.28 7.06
CA ASP A 222 6.53 -21.29 6.92
C ASP A 222 5.80 -21.44 8.26
N ASN A 223 6.15 -22.45 9.07
CA ASN A 223 5.49 -22.72 10.36
C ASN A 223 5.99 -21.85 11.52
N ALA A 224 7.21 -21.33 11.43
CA ALA A 224 7.81 -20.53 12.49
C ALA A 224 7.48 -19.03 12.36
N LEU A 225 7.14 -18.61 11.14
CA LEU A 225 6.64 -17.28 10.85
C LEU A 225 5.12 -17.22 10.98
N ASN A 226 4.36 -18.25 10.63
CA ASN A 226 2.89 -18.22 10.72
C ASN A 226 2.37 -17.76 12.10
N PRO A 227 1.44 -16.79 12.18
CA PRO A 227 0.80 -16.03 11.08
C PRO A 227 1.48 -14.74 10.58
N ILE A 228 2.75 -14.49 10.89
CA ILE A 228 3.49 -13.30 10.42
C ILE A 228 3.61 -13.30 8.90
N LYS A 229 3.12 -12.21 8.31
CA LYS A 229 3.36 -11.84 6.92
C LYS A 229 4.37 -10.69 6.87
N MET A 230 5.34 -10.82 5.98
CA MET A 230 6.36 -9.80 5.76
C MET A 230 5.78 -8.66 4.94
N PRO A 231 6.08 -7.42 5.33
CA PRO A 231 5.63 -6.28 4.57
C PRO A 231 6.41 -6.14 3.28
N VAL A 232 5.80 -5.53 2.27
CA VAL A 232 6.54 -4.96 1.14
C VAL A 232 7.56 -3.95 1.67
N GLY A 233 8.73 -3.91 1.05
CA GLY A 233 9.78 -2.99 1.45
C GLY A 233 11.06 -3.66 1.93
N GLY A 234 11.96 -2.86 2.49
CA GLY A 234 13.21 -3.33 3.06
C GLY A 234 12.99 -4.08 4.37
N ILE A 235 13.41 -5.34 4.43
CA ILE A 235 13.50 -6.11 5.66
C ILE A 235 14.97 -6.42 5.97
N GLU A 236 15.28 -6.49 7.25
CA GLU A 236 16.60 -6.87 7.73
C GLU A 236 16.54 -8.33 8.20
N ILE A 237 17.46 -9.14 7.69
CA ILE A 237 17.58 -10.57 7.99
C ILE A 237 18.95 -10.81 8.59
N THR A 238 18.99 -11.20 9.86
CA THR A 238 20.24 -11.53 10.55
C THR A 238 20.36 -13.05 10.71
N THR A 239 21.43 -13.64 10.18
CA THR A 239 21.80 -15.03 10.45
C THR A 239 22.87 -15.08 11.51
N THR A 240 22.69 -15.94 12.50
CA THR A 240 23.70 -16.21 13.52
C THR A 240 24.03 -17.69 13.53
N PHE A 241 25.30 -18.03 13.37
CA PHE A 241 25.81 -19.39 13.49
C PHE A 241 26.23 -19.64 14.93
N HIS A 242 25.78 -20.76 15.48
CA HIS A 242 26.08 -21.18 16.85
C HIS A 242 26.89 -22.47 16.85
N GLY A 243 27.85 -22.56 17.76
CA GLY A 243 28.65 -23.77 18.00
C GLY A 243 27.91 -24.89 18.74
N SER A 244 26.59 -24.82 18.83
CA SER A 244 25.74 -25.84 19.42
C SER A 244 24.54 -26.13 18.54
N SER A 245 23.99 -27.35 18.65
CA SER A 245 22.86 -27.84 17.85
C SER A 245 21.48 -27.30 18.26
N ASN A 246 21.42 -26.31 19.16
CA ASN A 246 20.19 -25.76 19.72
C ASN A 246 20.17 -24.22 19.75
N CYS A 247 21.14 -23.57 19.09
CA CYS A 247 21.29 -22.11 19.06
C CYS A 247 21.44 -21.42 20.43
N THR A 248 21.86 -22.14 21.47
CA THR A 248 22.15 -21.57 22.81
C THR A 248 23.64 -21.45 23.10
N GLY A 249 24.48 -22.05 22.26
CA GLY A 249 25.94 -22.02 22.36
C GLY A 249 26.54 -20.71 21.86
N PRO A 250 27.87 -20.58 21.96
CA PRO A 250 28.58 -19.36 21.55
C PRO A 250 28.31 -19.05 20.08
N VAL A 251 28.13 -17.77 19.80
CA VAL A 251 28.01 -17.24 18.44
C VAL A 251 29.38 -17.35 17.78
N ILE A 252 29.44 -18.08 16.68
CA ILE A 252 30.64 -18.24 15.86
C ILE A 252 30.73 -17.09 14.85
N SER A 253 29.62 -16.79 14.19
CA SER A 253 29.53 -15.71 13.23
C SER A 253 28.10 -15.19 13.15
N SER A 254 27.98 -13.91 12.78
CA SER A 254 26.70 -13.28 12.52
C SER A 254 26.82 -12.44 11.27
N ASN A 255 25.86 -12.58 10.37
CA ASN A 255 25.78 -11.80 9.14
C ASN A 255 24.41 -11.15 9.08
N ASN A 256 24.38 -9.92 8.61
CA ASN A 256 23.15 -9.17 8.44
C ASN A 256 22.95 -8.83 6.97
N PHE A 257 21.73 -9.06 6.47
CA PHE A 257 21.35 -8.89 5.08
C PHE A 257 20.14 -7.98 4.99
N MET A 258 20.19 -7.01 4.09
CA MET A 258 19.00 -6.26 3.69
C MET A 258 18.38 -6.98 2.49
N TYR A 259 17.09 -7.27 2.59
CA TYR A 259 16.32 -7.87 1.50
C TYR A 259 15.11 -7.00 1.20
N PHE A 260 14.75 -6.85 -0.08
CA PHE A 260 13.58 -6.09 -0.47
C PHE A 260 12.44 -7.05 -0.84
N VAL A 261 11.35 -7.00 -0.09
CA VAL A 261 10.13 -7.78 -0.34
C VAL A 261 9.27 -7.07 -1.38
N ASN A 262 8.94 -7.78 -2.45
CA ASN A 262 8.03 -7.32 -3.51
C ASN A 262 6.60 -7.84 -3.24
N ASP A 263 5.59 -7.09 -3.70
CA ASP A 263 4.15 -7.33 -3.52
C ASP A 263 3.60 -8.58 -4.22
N ASN A 264 4.36 -9.23 -5.10
CA ASN A 264 3.86 -10.31 -5.95
C ASN A 264 4.31 -11.72 -5.54
N ALA A 265 4.96 -11.87 -4.37
CA ALA A 265 5.55 -13.13 -3.95
C ALA A 265 5.00 -13.63 -2.62
N ASN A 266 4.20 -14.71 -2.65
CA ASN A 266 3.80 -15.43 -1.44
C ASN A 266 4.99 -16.15 -0.76
N GLN A 267 6.02 -16.47 -1.56
CA GLN A 267 7.26 -17.08 -1.09
C GLN A 267 8.48 -16.35 -1.65
N ILE A 268 9.45 -16.07 -0.80
CA ILE A 268 10.77 -15.56 -1.18
C ILE A 268 11.79 -16.69 -1.12
N ILE A 269 12.67 -16.75 -2.12
CA ILE A 269 13.85 -17.61 -2.12
C ILE A 269 15.07 -16.71 -1.99
N LEU A 270 15.78 -16.84 -0.87
CA LEU A 270 17.00 -16.08 -0.62
C LEU A 270 18.20 -16.74 -1.34
N PRO A 271 19.17 -15.93 -1.80
CA PRO A 271 20.37 -16.44 -2.47
C PRO A 271 21.18 -17.35 -1.56
N GLU A 272 21.91 -18.30 -2.13
CA GLU A 272 22.73 -19.23 -1.35
C GLU A 272 23.76 -18.50 -0.49
N LEU A 273 23.79 -18.81 0.81
CA LEU A 273 24.84 -18.35 1.72
C LEU A 273 25.85 -19.47 1.90
N ARG A 274 27.15 -19.19 1.72
CA ARG A 274 28.25 -20.15 1.91
C ARG A 274 29.14 -19.78 3.08
#